data_AF-A0A239NEY1-F1
#
_entry.id   AF-A0A239NEY1-F1
#
_cell.length_a   1.000
_cell.length_b   1.000
_cell.length_c   1.000
_cell.angle_alpha   90.00
_cell.angle_beta   90.00
_cell.angle_gamma   90.00
#
_symmetry.space_group_name_H-M   'P 1'
#
loop_
_entity.id
_entity.type
_entity.pdbx_description
1 polymer ?
#
loop_
_entity_poly.entity_id
_entity_poly.type
_entity_poly.pdbx_seq_one_letter_code
_entity_poly.pdbx_strand_id
1 'polypeptide(L)'
;MLMSGAAAGEYEWLYQEFTDGAGDTWLCASFVQGLPPREVLHRIDVVPGTVGDFGVEAYAADGGTVLIDYGWGTSGGTAPGLLSSGTTMATVFANIKGDDFSLLIDGDPITEFGLYGYSYRSGEVPEHLLPDLHELGLDRDDFTENAVPAALAFASRATGVRFSQRNYARDALTGASDHLQ
;
A
#
# COMPACT_ATOMS: atom_id res chain seq x y z
N MET A 1 10.86 -25.46 -4.85
CA MET A 1 10.10 -24.77 -5.90
C MET A 1 9.82 -23.38 -5.35
N LEU A 2 10.61 -22.37 -5.74
CA LEU A 2 10.39 -20.99 -5.31
C LEU A 2 9.02 -20.58 -5.83
N MET A 3 8.07 -20.29 -4.95
CA MET A 3 6.85 -19.64 -5.38
C MET A 3 7.25 -18.23 -5.84
N SER A 4 7.05 -17.94 -7.12
CA SER A 4 7.30 -16.60 -7.65
C SER A 4 6.43 -15.60 -6.87
N GLY A 5 7.06 -14.62 -6.24
CA GLY A 5 6.37 -13.46 -5.69
C GLY A 5 5.73 -12.62 -6.79
N ALA A 6 4.86 -11.67 -6.43
CA ALA A 6 4.25 -10.76 -7.41
C ALA A 6 5.33 -9.95 -8.13
N ALA A 7 5.22 -9.79 -9.44
CA ALA A 7 6.12 -8.94 -10.23
C ALA A 7 5.58 -7.51 -10.34
N ALA A 8 6.47 -6.54 -10.58
CA ALA A 8 6.09 -5.13 -10.80
C ALA A 8 5.03 -4.99 -11.91
N GLY A 9 5.18 -5.72 -13.03
CA GLY A 9 4.24 -5.68 -14.15
C GLY A 9 2.82 -6.17 -13.83
N GLU A 10 2.61 -6.90 -12.73
CA GLU A 10 1.26 -7.29 -12.27
C GLU A 10 0.49 -6.12 -11.64
N TYR A 11 1.19 -5.06 -11.23
CA TYR A 11 0.63 -3.86 -10.58
C TYR A 11 0.69 -2.61 -11.45
N GLU A 12 1.23 -2.71 -12.67
CA GLU A 12 1.28 -1.62 -13.64
C GLU A 12 -0.11 -1.01 -13.89
N TRP A 13 -1.16 -1.84 -13.93
CA TRP A 13 -2.52 -1.37 -14.12
C TRP A 13 -3.00 -0.44 -13.00
N LEU A 14 -2.57 -0.68 -11.76
CA LEU A 14 -2.98 0.12 -10.61
C LEU A 14 -2.24 1.45 -10.64
N TYR A 15 -0.94 1.43 -10.97
CA TYR A 15 -0.20 2.66 -11.21
C TYR A 15 -0.84 3.51 -12.31
N GLN A 16 -1.23 2.92 -13.43
CA GLN A 16 -1.89 3.62 -14.55
C GLN A 16 -3.27 4.18 -14.19
N GLU A 17 -4.04 3.50 -13.35
CA GLU A 17 -5.34 3.98 -12.87
C GLU A 17 -5.23 5.30 -12.09
N PHE A 18 -4.12 5.48 -11.36
CA PHE A 18 -3.86 6.64 -10.50
C PHE A 18 -2.85 7.62 -11.10
N THR A 19 -2.58 7.55 -12.41
CA THR A 19 -1.64 8.43 -13.11
C THR A 19 -2.29 9.06 -14.34
N ASP A 20 -2.21 10.38 -14.51
CA ASP A 20 -2.72 11.03 -15.72
C ASP A 20 -1.78 10.94 -16.93
N GLY A 21 -2.26 11.47 -18.06
CA GLY A 21 -1.48 11.58 -19.29
C GLY A 21 -0.29 12.54 -19.23
N ALA A 22 -0.11 13.31 -18.15
CA ALA A 22 1.10 14.10 -17.89
C ALA A 22 2.15 13.32 -17.08
N GLY A 23 1.77 12.19 -16.49
CA GLY A 23 2.62 11.36 -15.64
C GLY A 23 2.54 11.73 -14.16
N ASP A 24 1.59 12.58 -13.77
CA ASP A 24 1.36 12.90 -12.36
C ASP A 24 0.56 11.76 -11.72
N THR A 25 1.06 11.21 -10.61
CA THR A 25 0.43 10.13 -9.86
C THR A 25 -0.27 10.66 -8.59
N TRP A 26 -1.31 9.98 -8.12
CA TRP A 26 -2.00 10.24 -6.84
C TRP A 26 -2.46 8.92 -6.21
N LEU A 27 -1.51 8.14 -5.72
CA LEU A 27 -1.75 6.82 -5.17
C LEU A 27 -1.44 6.78 -3.68
N CYS A 28 -2.37 6.24 -2.90
CA CYS A 28 -2.11 5.76 -1.54
C CYS A 28 -2.83 4.44 -1.35
N ALA A 29 -2.07 3.36 -1.45
CA ALA A 29 -2.57 2.00 -1.39
C ALA A 29 -2.00 1.28 -0.17
N SER A 30 -2.87 0.84 0.74
CA SER A 30 -2.49 0.08 1.95
C SER A 30 -2.96 -1.37 1.86
N PHE A 31 -2.03 -2.31 1.91
CA PHE A 31 -2.25 -3.75 1.88
C PHE A 31 -2.29 -4.26 3.32
N VAL A 32 -3.44 -4.76 3.76
CA VAL A 32 -3.66 -5.23 5.14
C VAL A 32 -3.91 -6.73 5.15
N GLN A 33 -3.02 -7.48 5.79
CA GLN A 33 -3.06 -8.94 5.79
C GLN A 33 -4.23 -9.48 6.62
N GLY A 34 -4.93 -10.48 6.07
CA GLY A 34 -5.87 -11.35 6.77
C GLY A 34 -7.20 -10.74 7.21
N LEU A 35 -7.38 -9.43 7.07
CA LEU A 35 -8.58 -8.73 7.53
C LEU A 35 -9.57 -8.47 6.38
N PRO A 36 -10.88 -8.61 6.61
CA PRO A 36 -11.90 -8.24 5.63
C PRO A 36 -12.12 -6.71 5.60
N PRO A 37 -12.65 -6.15 4.49
CA PRO A 37 -12.83 -4.71 4.32
C PRO A 37 -13.58 -4.01 5.47
N ARG A 38 -14.63 -4.63 6.00
CA ARG A 38 -15.42 -4.06 7.11
C ARG A 38 -14.61 -3.90 8.40
N GLU A 39 -13.75 -4.86 8.71
CA GLU A 39 -12.90 -4.81 9.90
C GLU A 39 -11.81 -3.76 9.74
N VAL A 40 -11.23 -3.67 8.53
CA VAL A 40 -10.25 -2.64 8.19
C VAL A 40 -10.82 -1.24 8.37
N LEU A 41 -12.01 -0.95 7.83
CA LEU A 41 -12.68 0.34 8.04
C LEU A 41 -13.03 0.59 9.51
N HIS A 42 -13.50 -0.43 10.23
CA HIS A 42 -13.83 -0.32 11.65
C HIS A 42 -12.63 0.12 12.50
N ARG A 43 -11.44 -0.42 12.22
CA ARG A 43 -10.21 -0.10 12.96
C ARG A 43 -9.80 1.36 12.87
N ILE A 44 -10.13 2.02 11.77
CA ILE A 44 -9.82 3.45 11.53
C ILE A 44 -11.05 4.35 11.74
N ASP A 45 -12.08 3.84 12.42
CA ASP A 45 -13.33 4.54 12.70
C ASP A 45 -14.03 5.10 11.44
N VAL A 46 -13.89 4.42 10.31
CA VAL A 46 -14.59 4.75 9.07
C VAL A 46 -15.90 3.98 9.02
N VAL A 47 -17.01 4.73 9.00
CA VAL A 47 -18.35 4.15 8.86
C VAL A 47 -18.64 3.89 7.38
N PRO A 48 -19.01 2.65 6.98
CA PRO A 48 -19.35 2.38 5.59
C PRO A 48 -20.54 3.21 5.10
N GLY A 49 -20.40 3.89 3.97
CA GLY A 49 -21.41 4.79 3.44
C GLY A 49 -20.89 5.73 2.37
N THR A 50 -21.40 6.95 2.33
CA THR A 50 -20.98 7.93 1.33
C THR A 50 -19.56 8.41 1.62
N VAL A 51 -18.77 8.53 0.55
CA VAL A 51 -17.50 9.24 0.57
C VAL A 51 -17.77 10.74 0.76
N GLY A 52 -17.04 11.39 1.65
CA GLY A 52 -17.07 12.84 1.88
C GLY A 52 -16.23 13.59 0.85
N ASP A 53 -15.61 14.70 1.25
CA ASP A 53 -14.59 15.37 0.43
C ASP A 53 -13.33 14.50 0.33
N PHE A 54 -13.02 13.75 1.40
CA PHE A 54 -12.04 12.67 1.43
C PHE A 54 -12.70 11.34 1.78
N GLY A 55 -12.15 10.24 1.25
CA GLY A 55 -12.63 8.91 1.58
C GLY A 55 -11.63 7.82 1.32
N VAL A 56 -12.01 6.64 1.79
CA VAL A 56 -11.28 5.39 1.56
C VAL A 56 -12.20 4.38 0.87
N GLU A 57 -11.60 3.57 0.02
CA GLU A 57 -12.23 2.43 -0.64
C GLU A 57 -11.51 1.16 -0.19
N ALA A 58 -12.23 0.28 0.51
CA ALA A 58 -11.72 -0.99 0.99
C ALA A 58 -12.15 -2.14 0.08
N TYR A 59 -11.19 -2.72 -0.64
CA TYR A 59 -11.41 -3.83 -1.55
C TYR A 59 -11.01 -5.16 -0.92
N ALA A 60 -11.88 -6.17 -1.07
CA ALA A 60 -11.52 -7.54 -0.73
C ALA A 60 -10.45 -8.07 -1.71
N ALA A 61 -9.31 -8.47 -1.18
CA ALA A 61 -8.17 -8.99 -1.91
C ALA A 61 -7.86 -10.43 -1.48
N ASP A 62 -7.13 -11.18 -2.31
CA ASP A 62 -6.71 -12.52 -1.91
C ASP A 62 -5.69 -12.37 -0.78
N GLY A 63 -5.97 -12.98 0.39
CA GLY A 63 -5.13 -12.88 1.57
C GLY A 63 -5.38 -11.65 2.47
N GLY A 64 -6.32 -10.77 2.15
CA GLY A 64 -6.64 -9.62 3.01
C GLY A 64 -7.48 -8.53 2.35
N THR A 65 -7.11 -7.28 2.60
CA THR A 65 -7.79 -6.09 2.07
C THR A 65 -6.76 -5.12 1.48
N VAL A 66 -7.14 -4.41 0.41
CA VAL A 66 -6.43 -3.21 -0.03
C VAL A 66 -7.32 -1.99 0.18
N LEU A 67 -6.78 -0.98 0.85
CA LEU A 67 -7.38 0.35 0.93
C LEU A 67 -6.78 1.24 -0.14
N ILE A 68 -7.63 1.94 -0.88
CA ILE A 68 -7.25 3.13 -1.64
C ILE A 68 -7.74 4.34 -0.86
N ASP A 69 -6.83 5.25 -0.52
CA ASP A 69 -7.15 6.47 0.23
C ASP A 69 -6.97 7.71 -0.63
N TYR A 70 -8.04 8.48 -0.78
CA TYR A 70 -8.08 9.72 -1.55
C TYR A 70 -7.69 10.96 -0.72
N GLY A 71 -7.53 10.80 0.60
CA GLY A 71 -7.10 11.84 1.53
C GLY A 71 -5.72 11.63 2.14
N TRP A 72 -5.03 10.51 1.90
CA TRP A 72 -3.70 10.23 2.52
C TRP A 72 -3.72 9.99 4.04
N GLY A 73 -4.89 9.83 4.66
CA GLY A 73 -5.02 9.57 6.10
C GLY A 73 -4.51 8.18 6.52
N THR A 74 -4.49 7.18 5.63
CA THR A 74 -4.04 5.82 5.93
C THR A 74 -2.52 5.66 5.93
N SER A 75 -1.77 6.61 5.38
CA SER A 75 -0.30 6.59 5.40
C SER A 75 0.30 7.27 6.63
N GLY A 76 -0.48 8.03 7.41
CA GLY A 76 0.00 8.82 8.54
C GLY A 76 -0.87 8.74 9.79
N GLY A 77 -0.50 9.52 10.81
CA GLY A 77 -1.25 9.59 12.08
C GLY A 77 -1.29 8.25 12.81
N THR A 78 -2.46 7.90 13.37
CA THR A 78 -2.67 6.65 14.12
C THR A 78 -3.14 5.48 13.25
N ALA A 79 -3.59 5.75 12.02
CA ALA A 79 -4.21 4.74 11.16
C ALA A 79 -3.29 3.55 10.83
N PRO A 80 -2.00 3.74 10.44
CA PRO A 80 -1.10 2.61 10.19
C PRO A 80 -0.96 1.65 11.38
N GLY A 81 -0.89 2.19 12.61
CA GLY A 81 -0.79 1.38 13.82
C GLY A 81 -2.06 0.57 14.09
N LEU A 82 -3.24 1.19 13.90
CA LEU A 82 -4.54 0.53 14.07
C LEU A 82 -4.76 -0.57 13.02
N LEU A 83 -4.40 -0.30 11.77
CA LEU A 83 -4.57 -1.22 10.65
C LEU A 83 -3.62 -2.43 10.73
N SER A 84 -2.40 -2.24 11.21
CA SER A 84 -1.43 -3.32 11.41
C SER A 84 -1.58 -4.09 12.72
N SER A 85 -2.41 -3.64 13.67
CA SER A 85 -2.55 -4.33 14.97
C SER A 85 -2.95 -5.81 14.82
N GLY A 86 -2.12 -6.71 15.36
CA GLY A 86 -2.26 -8.15 15.25
C GLY A 86 -2.04 -8.73 13.84
N THR A 87 -1.47 -7.96 12.90
CA THR A 87 -1.24 -8.38 11.51
C THR A 87 -0.07 -7.63 10.84
N THR A 88 0.10 -7.81 9.54
CA THR A 88 1.07 -7.05 8.71
C THR A 88 0.33 -6.05 7.83
N MET A 89 0.87 -4.84 7.70
CA MET A 89 0.41 -3.83 6.75
C MET A 89 1.59 -3.25 5.98
N ALA A 90 1.41 -3.05 4.68
CA ALA A 90 2.33 -2.24 3.88
C ALA A 90 1.56 -1.12 3.16
N THR A 91 2.12 0.08 3.09
CA THR A 91 1.55 1.20 2.33
C THR A 91 2.51 1.65 1.25
N VAL A 92 1.96 1.93 0.08
CA VAL A 92 2.64 2.62 -1.02
C VAL A 92 1.95 3.95 -1.22
N PHE A 93 2.71 5.02 -1.07
CA PHE A 93 2.28 6.38 -1.33
C PHE A 93 3.08 6.93 -2.51
N ALA A 94 2.41 7.61 -3.44
CA ALA A 94 3.08 8.31 -4.54
C ALA A 94 2.20 9.48 -5.00
N ASN A 95 2.77 10.68 -4.96
CA ASN A 95 2.22 11.85 -5.62
C ASN A 95 3.32 12.78 -6.16
N ILE A 96 2.94 13.93 -6.72
CA ILE A 96 3.88 14.91 -7.27
C ILE A 96 4.88 15.50 -6.25
N LYS A 97 4.68 15.27 -4.95
CA LYS A 97 5.49 15.82 -3.85
C LYS A 97 6.31 14.77 -3.11
N GLY A 98 6.03 13.49 -3.28
CA GLY A 98 6.71 12.43 -2.55
C GLY A 98 6.25 11.04 -2.94
N ASP A 99 7.06 10.08 -2.58
CA ASP A 99 6.91 8.67 -2.89
C ASP A 99 7.52 7.87 -1.74
N ASP A 100 6.72 7.00 -1.12
CA ASP A 100 7.14 6.29 0.09
C ASP A 100 6.56 4.88 0.12
N PHE A 101 7.36 3.96 0.66
CA PHE A 101 6.93 2.65 1.10
C PHE A 101 7.05 2.58 2.62
N SER A 102 6.03 2.04 3.30
CA SER A 102 6.11 1.72 4.73
C SER A 102 5.61 0.31 5.02
N LEU A 103 6.25 -0.37 5.98
CA LEU A 103 5.87 -1.69 6.48
C LEU A 103 5.73 -1.65 7.99
N LEU A 104 4.58 -2.11 8.48
CA LEU A 104 4.27 -2.24 9.90
C LEU A 104 3.83 -3.67 10.22
N ILE A 105 4.24 -4.15 11.39
CA ILE A 105 3.83 -5.45 11.93
C ILE A 105 3.35 -5.22 13.36
N ASP A 106 2.11 -5.61 13.65
CA ASP A 106 1.51 -5.49 14.99
C ASP A 106 1.56 -4.08 15.59
N GLY A 107 1.39 -3.05 14.75
CA GLY A 107 1.49 -1.65 15.18
C GLY A 107 2.90 -1.08 15.18
N ASP A 108 3.93 -1.92 15.10
CA ASP A 108 5.33 -1.48 15.13
C ASP A 108 5.84 -1.14 13.72
N PRO A 109 6.43 0.06 13.52
CA PRO A 109 7.08 0.41 12.26
C PRO A 109 8.35 -0.41 12.08
N ILE A 110 8.41 -1.17 10.99
CA ILE A 110 9.54 -2.06 10.67
C ILE A 110 10.55 -1.36 9.77
N THR A 111 10.06 -0.79 8.67
CA THR A 111 10.88 -0.03 7.75
C THR A 111 10.02 0.95 6.94
N GLU A 112 10.64 2.05 6.56
CA GLU A 112 10.08 3.05 5.66
C GLU A 112 11.20 3.59 4.77
N PHE A 113 10.92 3.81 3.49
CA PHE A 113 11.88 4.38 2.55
C PHE A 113 11.18 5.05 1.38
N GLY A 114 11.83 6.08 0.84
CA GLY A 114 11.40 6.68 -0.42
C GLY A 114 11.72 5.78 -1.60
N LEU A 115 10.85 5.74 -2.60
CA LEU A 115 11.00 4.84 -3.76
C LEU A 115 12.21 5.21 -4.65
N TYR A 116 12.66 6.47 -4.57
CA TYR A 116 13.90 6.96 -5.20
C TYR A 116 15.01 7.33 -4.20
N GLY A 117 14.86 6.97 -2.92
CA GLY A 117 15.71 7.44 -1.82
C GLY A 117 16.00 6.39 -0.78
N TYR A 118 16.34 5.16 -1.20
CA TYR A 118 16.51 4.02 -0.30
C TYR A 118 17.58 4.22 0.78
N SER A 119 18.63 4.99 0.52
CA SER A 119 19.67 5.31 1.52
C SER A 119 19.16 6.12 2.71
N TYR A 120 18.02 6.81 2.57
CA TYR A 120 17.37 7.55 3.65
C TYR A 120 16.35 6.72 4.44
N ARG A 121 16.32 5.40 4.25
CA ARG A 121 15.39 4.52 4.96
C ARG A 121 15.47 4.66 6.47
N SER A 122 14.32 4.48 7.12
CA SER A 122 14.22 4.23 8.54
C SER A 122 13.95 2.74 8.79
N GLY A 123 14.40 2.24 9.95
CA GLY A 123 14.27 0.84 10.32
C GLY A 123 15.09 -0.14 9.47
N GLU A 124 14.75 -1.42 9.57
CA GLU A 124 15.46 -2.50 8.87
C GLU A 124 14.47 -3.41 8.15
N VAL A 125 14.73 -3.66 6.87
CA VAL A 125 13.98 -4.64 6.08
C VAL A 125 14.29 -6.04 6.64
N PRO A 126 13.28 -6.84 7.02
CA PRO A 126 13.49 -8.20 7.50
C PRO A 126 14.31 -9.04 6.52
N GLU A 127 15.25 -9.84 7.02
CA GLU A 127 16.20 -10.59 6.17
C GLU A 127 15.54 -11.43 5.08
N HIS A 128 14.36 -11.99 5.38
CA HIS A 128 13.61 -12.81 4.43
C HIS A 128 12.96 -12.02 3.28
N LEU A 129 12.83 -10.68 3.41
CA LEU A 129 12.29 -9.78 2.38
C LEU A 129 13.39 -9.10 1.54
N LEU A 130 14.66 -9.16 1.97
CA LEU A 130 15.78 -8.57 1.22
C LEU A 130 15.90 -9.10 -0.23
N PRO A 131 15.73 -10.41 -0.50
CA PRO A 131 15.78 -10.90 -1.88
C PRO A 131 14.69 -10.31 -2.76
N ASP A 132 13.48 -10.13 -2.22
CA ASP A 132 12.35 -9.55 -2.95
C ASP A 132 12.59 -8.07 -3.27
N LEU A 133 13.11 -7.33 -2.29
CA LEU A 133 13.46 -5.92 -2.46
C LEU A 133 14.53 -5.73 -3.55
N HIS A 134 15.55 -6.58 -3.54
CA HIS A 134 16.63 -6.57 -4.54
C HIS A 134 16.13 -6.96 -5.94
N GLU A 135 15.32 -8.02 -6.05
CA GLU A 135 14.72 -8.45 -7.31
C GLU A 135 13.87 -7.35 -7.95
N LEU A 136 13.14 -6.60 -7.12
CA LEU A 136 12.28 -5.50 -7.54
C LEU A 136 13.05 -4.18 -7.76
N GLY A 137 14.34 -4.14 -7.44
CA GLY A 137 15.20 -2.97 -7.66
C GLY A 137 14.92 -1.79 -6.74
N LEU A 138 14.31 -2.01 -5.57
CA LEU A 138 13.95 -0.95 -4.62
C LEU A 138 15.07 -0.65 -3.60
N ASP A 139 16.21 -1.34 -3.70
CA ASP A 139 17.32 -1.29 -2.75
C ASP A 139 18.45 -0.31 -3.14
N ARG A 140 18.10 0.75 -3.88
CA ARG A 140 19.03 1.68 -4.54
C ARG A 140 18.45 3.09 -4.66
N ASP A 141 19.32 4.05 -4.92
CA ASP A 141 18.98 5.48 -5.02
C ASP A 141 18.89 5.98 -6.47
N ASP A 142 19.11 5.11 -7.47
CA ASP A 142 18.99 5.50 -8.88
C ASP A 142 17.55 5.39 -9.37
N PHE A 143 17.29 6.03 -10.51
CA PHE A 143 15.96 6.06 -11.08
C PHE A 143 15.53 4.65 -11.51
N THR A 144 14.53 4.12 -10.82
CA THR A 144 13.84 2.90 -11.22
C THR A 144 12.62 3.27 -12.05
N GLU A 145 12.62 2.92 -13.34
CA GLU A 145 11.53 3.27 -14.27
C GLU A 145 10.13 2.84 -13.78
N ASN A 146 10.05 1.76 -12.99
CA ASN A 146 8.80 1.19 -12.48
C ASN A 146 8.74 1.17 -10.95
N ALA A 147 9.27 2.21 -10.27
CA ALA A 147 9.39 2.23 -8.82
C ALA A 147 8.05 2.02 -8.09
N VAL A 148 6.97 2.68 -8.54
CA VAL A 148 5.62 2.55 -7.95
C VAL A 148 5.04 1.13 -8.15
N PRO A 149 4.97 0.57 -9.38
CA PRO A 149 4.58 -0.83 -9.57
C PRO A 149 5.43 -1.83 -8.79
N ALA A 150 6.74 -1.59 -8.68
CA ALA A 150 7.66 -2.42 -7.90
C ALA A 150 7.34 -2.35 -6.40
N ALA A 151 7.06 -1.17 -5.85
CA ALA A 151 6.66 -0.99 -4.46
C ALA A 151 5.33 -1.69 -4.14
N LEU A 152 4.36 -1.63 -5.05
CA LEU A 152 3.08 -2.36 -4.93
C LEU A 152 3.30 -3.88 -4.94
N ALA A 153 4.17 -4.37 -5.81
CA ALA A 153 4.57 -5.77 -5.81
C ALA A 153 5.27 -6.16 -4.49
N PHE A 154 6.14 -5.31 -3.96
CA PHE A 154 6.80 -5.55 -2.68
C PHE A 154 5.81 -5.56 -1.52
N ALA A 155 4.87 -4.62 -1.46
CA ALA A 155 3.78 -4.59 -0.48
C ALA A 155 2.98 -5.89 -0.49
N SER A 156 2.68 -6.39 -1.70
CA SER A 156 2.00 -7.67 -1.90
C SER A 156 2.82 -8.88 -1.43
N ARG A 157 4.14 -8.88 -1.64
CA ARG A 157 5.04 -9.95 -1.15
C ARG A 157 5.17 -9.91 0.38
N ALA A 158 5.38 -8.73 0.96
CA ALA A 158 5.56 -8.54 2.40
C ALA A 158 4.31 -8.89 3.22
N THR A 159 3.11 -8.61 2.70
CA THR A 159 1.84 -8.86 3.41
C THR A 159 1.18 -10.19 3.01
N GLY A 160 1.56 -10.77 1.87
CA GLY A 160 0.86 -11.89 1.25
C GLY A 160 -0.49 -11.51 0.63
N VAL A 161 -0.86 -10.23 0.57
CA VAL A 161 -2.12 -9.75 0.00
C VAL A 161 -1.95 -9.53 -1.50
N ARG A 162 -2.74 -10.21 -2.33
CA ARG A 162 -2.72 -10.10 -3.80
C ARG A 162 -3.94 -9.33 -4.28
N PHE A 163 -3.69 -8.21 -4.97
CA PHE A 163 -4.72 -7.33 -5.48
C PHE A 163 -4.65 -7.25 -7.01
N SER A 164 -5.75 -7.63 -7.66
CA SER A 164 -5.85 -7.68 -9.12
C SER A 164 -6.96 -6.78 -9.63
N GLN A 165 -6.96 -6.51 -10.95
CA GLN A 165 -8.07 -5.85 -11.62
C GLN A 165 -9.43 -6.51 -11.33
N ARG A 166 -9.47 -7.83 -11.11
CA ARG A 166 -10.72 -8.54 -10.74
C ARG A 166 -11.20 -8.14 -9.35
N ASN A 167 -10.29 -7.90 -8.41
CA ASN A 167 -10.63 -7.41 -7.08
C ASN A 167 -11.13 -5.96 -7.17
N TYR A 168 -10.44 -5.12 -7.95
CA TYR A 168 -10.79 -3.71 -8.15
C TYR A 168 -12.14 -3.51 -8.87
N ALA A 169 -12.48 -4.39 -9.82
CA ALA A 169 -13.77 -4.32 -10.54
C ALA A 169 -14.98 -4.74 -9.68
N ARG A 170 -14.78 -5.16 -8.43
CA ARG A 170 -15.87 -5.44 -7.47
C ARG A 170 -16.14 -4.19 -6.63
N ASP A 171 -17.37 -4.07 -6.14
CA ASP A 171 -17.74 -2.97 -5.26
C ASP A 171 -16.85 -2.95 -4.00
N ALA A 172 -16.16 -1.82 -3.80
CA ALA A 172 -15.47 -1.52 -2.56
C ALA A 172 -16.46 -1.21 -1.45
N LEU A 173 -16.06 -1.48 -0.22
CA LEU A 173 -16.70 -0.85 0.93
C LEU A 173 -16.10 0.54 1.12
N THR A 174 -16.91 1.58 0.97
CA THR A 174 -16.44 2.96 0.96
C THR A 174 -16.87 3.69 2.24
N GLY A 175 -16.16 4.76 2.60
CA GLY A 175 -16.55 5.64 3.69
C GLY A 175 -15.70 6.90 3.74
N ALA A 176 -16.23 7.93 4.41
CA ALA A 176 -15.53 9.19 4.61
C ALA A 176 -14.33 9.02 5.56
N SER A 177 -13.23 9.71 5.25
CA SER A 177 -11.97 9.64 6.01
C SER A 177 -11.48 11.01 6.48
N ASP A 178 -12.36 12.02 6.51
CA ASP A 178 -12.01 13.41 6.84
C ASP A 178 -11.35 13.54 8.24
N HIS A 179 -11.70 12.68 9.19
CA HIS A 179 -11.13 12.68 10.54
C HIS A 179 -9.72 12.07 10.63
N LEU A 180 -9.22 11.48 9.54
CA LEU A 180 -7.86 10.94 9.46
C LEU A 180 -6.83 11.99 9.01
N GLN A 181 -7.28 13.20 8.63
CA GLN A 181 -6.45 14.32 8.16
C GLN A 181 -5.81 15.11 9.30
#